data_AF-A0A6N9YL41-F1
#
_entry.id   AF-A0A6N9YL41-F1
#
_cell.length_a   1.000
_cell.length_b   1.000
_cell.length_c   1.000
_cell.angle_alpha   90.00
_cell.angle_beta   90.00
_cell.angle_gamma   90.00
#
_symmetry.space_group_name_H-M   'P 1'
#
loop_
_entity.id
_entity.type
_entity.pdbx_description
1 polymer ?
#
loop_
_entity_poly.entity_id
_entity_poly.type
_entity_poly.pdbx_seq_one_letter_code
_entity_poly.pdbx_strand_id
1 'polypeptide(L)'
;MEKILVLGGARSGKSALAERWVTELPDAGPVTYVATAGDRPGDDEWAERVRRHRARRPASWRTLEETDVAAVLRTAEGTLVVDCLSLWLTAVLDGTGAWEDAGALVRVDAAVDELIDAWRSSRARIVAVSNEVGSGIVPATPSGRLFRDLLGTVNQRVAADAHRVVLCVAGRALELPAATPIPPASTSADLMPPSAAESSSVTLRCSTTLGRASRHAPSQTMEGHPGVPAPVDAEAERAARERVDGLAKPVGSLGRLEEIGVWLAARQGSPVLRPPARVGVTVIAGDHGIAELTSAYPAAVTPAMVRTVAAGKAAINALASEHGAFVRVRDLGVDADLGDVAPEVTEHKVSRGTGRIDVEDALPREQVRAAIAAGRTLAGDLSADLLIVGDLGIGNTTIAAALIGSITGIDAEKATGRGTGIDDATLHRKTEIVARAIERARPVRDEPEDLLARIGGADLAAMAGFLAGAAERGVPVLLDGVVVTAAALVAEAITPGSSTWWLAGHRSVEPAHDAALDHLGLEPIVDLRMRLGEGTGALAALPVLRSAVAICSRMAALADLDLG
;
A
#
# COMPACT_ATOMS: atom_id res chain seq x y z
N MET A 1 31.12 -6.41 30.05
CA MET A 1 29.96 -6.25 30.94
C MET A 1 28.69 -6.35 30.11
N GLU A 2 27.59 -6.80 30.70
CA GLU A 2 26.31 -6.99 30.00
C GLU A 2 25.76 -5.67 29.44
N LYS A 3 25.17 -5.73 28.25
CA LYS A 3 24.57 -4.59 27.55
C LYS A 3 23.18 -4.99 27.09
N ILE A 4 22.18 -4.28 27.55
CA ILE A 4 20.76 -4.60 27.34
C ILE A 4 20.10 -3.43 26.65
N LEU A 5 19.35 -3.71 25.58
CA LEU A 5 18.47 -2.74 24.93
C LEU A 5 17.02 -3.07 25.25
N VAL A 6 16.28 -2.11 25.80
CA VAL A 6 14.85 -2.20 26.13
C VAL A 6 14.05 -1.33 25.17
N LEU A 7 13.34 -2.00 24.27
CA LEU A 7 12.47 -1.40 23.26
C LEU A 7 11.02 -1.37 23.75
N GLY A 8 10.19 -0.49 23.17
CA GLY A 8 8.75 -0.55 23.34
C GLY A 8 8.04 0.76 23.05
N GLY A 9 6.71 0.70 22.90
CA GLY A 9 5.89 1.86 22.61
C GLY A 9 5.92 2.96 23.68
N ALA A 10 5.33 4.11 23.39
CA ALA A 10 5.06 5.12 24.40
C ALA A 10 4.18 4.54 25.51
N ARG A 11 4.52 4.82 26.77
CA ARG A 11 3.80 4.31 27.96
C ARG A 11 3.75 2.77 28.08
N SER A 12 4.60 2.02 27.38
CA SER A 12 4.62 0.56 27.47
C SER A 12 5.22 -0.01 28.77
N GLY A 13 5.82 0.84 29.62
CA GLY A 13 6.48 0.42 30.87
C GLY A 13 7.99 0.20 30.76
N LYS A 14 8.62 0.41 29.59
CA LYS A 14 10.04 0.12 29.35
C LYS A 14 11.03 0.78 30.33
N SER A 15 10.85 2.05 30.68
CA SER A 15 11.70 2.74 31.65
C SER A 15 11.60 2.12 33.04
N ALA A 16 10.38 1.81 33.49
CA ALA A 16 10.15 1.15 34.78
C ALA A 16 10.71 -0.29 34.80
N LEU A 17 10.67 -0.99 33.67
CA LEU A 17 11.28 -2.31 33.53
C LEU A 17 12.82 -2.23 33.67
N ALA A 18 13.45 -1.28 32.97
CA ALA A 18 14.89 -1.04 33.08
C ALA A 18 15.31 -0.65 34.51
N GLU A 19 14.57 0.26 35.15
CA GLU A 19 14.80 0.69 36.53
C GLU A 19 14.70 -0.47 37.52
N ARG A 20 13.65 -1.30 37.40
CA ARG A 20 13.47 -2.49 38.26
C ARG A 20 14.60 -3.49 38.09
N TRP A 21 14.98 -3.83 36.86
CA TRP A 21 16.08 -4.77 36.63
C TRP A 21 17.37 -4.30 37.27
N VAL A 22 17.74 -3.04 37.09
CA VAL A 22 18.98 -2.53 37.68
C VAL A 22 18.91 -2.48 39.21
N THR A 23 17.73 -2.23 39.78
CA THR A 23 17.51 -2.28 41.23
C THR A 23 17.63 -3.70 41.80
N GLU A 24 17.17 -4.69 41.03
CA GLU A 24 17.17 -6.11 41.41
C GLU A 24 18.51 -6.82 41.11
N LEU A 25 19.46 -6.15 40.45
CA LEU A 25 20.78 -6.69 40.16
C LEU A 25 21.63 -6.82 41.44
N PRO A 26 22.09 -8.02 41.82
CA PRO A 26 22.88 -8.22 43.04
C PRO A 26 24.19 -7.43 43.09
N ASP A 27 24.84 -7.27 41.93
CA ASP A 27 26.13 -6.60 41.77
C ASP A 27 26.03 -5.42 40.79
N ALA A 28 25.07 -4.52 41.02
CA ALA A 28 24.88 -3.34 40.19
C ALA A 28 26.07 -2.35 40.28
N GLY A 29 26.83 -2.35 41.38
CA GLY A 29 27.86 -1.34 41.64
C GLY A 29 27.26 0.08 41.73
N PRO A 30 28.06 1.15 41.53
CA PRO A 30 27.51 2.50 41.42
C PRO A 30 26.61 2.59 40.18
N VAL A 31 25.39 3.09 40.34
CA VAL A 31 24.42 3.27 39.26
C VAL A 31 24.37 4.74 38.83
N THR A 32 24.60 4.97 37.55
CA THR A 32 24.40 6.28 36.91
C THR A 32 23.22 6.21 35.95
N TYR A 33 22.25 7.11 36.12
CA TYR A 33 21.10 7.28 35.24
C TYR A 33 21.30 8.52 34.36
N VAL A 34 21.27 8.35 33.05
CA VAL A 34 21.40 9.43 32.06
C VAL A 34 20.03 9.76 31.51
N ALA A 35 19.51 10.92 31.90
CA ALA A 35 18.31 11.48 31.32
C ALA A 35 18.69 12.35 30.11
N THR A 36 18.32 11.90 28.92
CA THR A 36 18.74 12.51 27.64
C THR A 36 17.80 13.63 27.17
N ALA A 37 16.93 14.08 28.06
CA ALA A 37 15.72 14.82 27.75
C ALA A 37 15.96 16.29 27.37
N GLY A 38 17.15 16.83 27.66
CA GLY A 38 17.47 18.26 27.55
C GLY A 38 16.58 19.14 28.46
N ASP A 39 16.94 20.42 28.58
CA ASP A 39 16.06 21.42 29.20
C ASP A 39 15.08 21.96 28.14
N ARG A 40 13.80 22.14 28.52
CA ARG A 40 12.75 22.70 27.64
C ARG A 40 12.07 23.87 28.35
N PRO A 41 12.61 25.08 28.21
CA PRO A 41 12.09 26.26 28.91
C PRO A 41 10.65 26.56 28.47
N GLY A 42 9.73 26.69 29.44
CA GLY A 42 8.33 27.07 29.19
C GLY A 42 7.33 25.91 29.04
N ASP A 43 7.75 24.66 29.22
CA ASP A 43 6.87 23.47 29.21
C ASP A 43 6.65 22.94 30.63
N ASP A 44 5.62 23.45 31.31
CA ASP A 44 5.27 23.07 32.69
C ASP A 44 4.87 21.59 32.83
N GLU A 45 4.28 21.01 31.77
CA GLU A 45 3.94 19.58 31.73
C GLU A 45 5.20 18.72 31.70
N TRP A 46 6.19 19.12 30.88
CA TRP A 46 7.50 18.48 30.82
C TRP A 46 8.23 18.57 32.15
N ALA A 47 8.24 19.73 32.80
CA ALA A 47 8.86 19.93 34.11
C ALA A 47 8.24 19.01 35.19
N GLU A 48 6.92 18.83 35.20
CA GLU A 48 6.23 17.88 36.10
C GLU A 48 6.55 16.42 35.76
N ARG A 49 6.68 16.06 34.47
CA ARG A 49 7.09 14.70 34.06
C ARG A 49 8.51 14.39 34.50
N VAL A 50 9.44 15.34 34.35
CA VAL A 50 10.83 15.22 34.83
C VAL A 50 10.86 15.06 36.35
N ARG A 51 10.11 15.87 37.11
CA ARG A 51 10.00 15.75 38.58
C ARG A 51 9.51 14.37 39.01
N ARG A 52 8.44 13.85 38.41
CA ARG A 52 7.93 12.49 38.71
C ARG A 52 8.92 11.40 38.33
N HIS A 53 9.67 11.55 37.24
CA HIS A 53 10.70 10.58 36.85
C HIS A 53 11.87 10.57 37.83
N ARG A 54 12.33 11.75 38.30
CA ARG A 54 13.38 11.86 39.33
C ARG A 54 12.93 11.24 40.67
N ALA A 55 11.68 11.47 41.10
CA ALA A 55 11.17 10.99 42.40
C ALA A 55 11.03 9.46 42.51
N ARG A 56 10.98 8.72 41.39
CA ARG A 56 10.87 7.25 41.39
C ARG A 56 12.21 6.54 41.56
N ARG A 57 13.33 7.25 41.37
CA ARG A 57 14.67 6.65 41.35
C ARG A 57 15.20 6.51 42.79
N PRO A 58 15.93 5.43 43.11
CA PRO A 58 16.60 5.33 44.40
C PRO A 58 17.55 6.51 44.63
N ALA A 59 17.56 7.06 45.85
CA ALA A 59 18.43 8.19 46.21
C ALA A 59 19.94 7.87 46.10
N SER A 60 20.29 6.58 46.06
CA SER A 60 21.65 6.09 45.86
C SER A 60 22.15 6.19 44.41
N TRP A 61 21.26 6.46 43.44
CA TRP A 61 21.62 6.57 42.03
C TRP A 61 22.08 7.99 41.70
N ARG A 62 23.18 8.11 40.95
CA ARG A 62 23.60 9.39 40.38
C ARG A 62 22.77 9.67 39.13
N THR A 63 22.05 10.79 39.07
CA THR A 63 21.37 11.23 37.85
C THR A 63 22.24 12.26 37.13
N LEU A 64 22.46 12.06 35.83
CA LEU A 64 23.08 13.01 34.90
C LEU A 64 22.05 13.42 33.86
N GLU A 65 21.95 14.73 33.60
CA GLU A 65 21.10 15.28 32.56
C GLU A 65 21.99 15.77 31.45
N GLU A 66 22.32 14.85 30.53
CA GLU A 66 23.32 15.08 29.51
C GLU A 66 22.84 14.56 28.17
N THR A 67 23.08 15.37 27.13
CA THR A 67 22.80 15.01 25.73
C THR A 67 24.01 14.35 25.07
N ASP A 68 25.23 14.52 25.61
CA ASP A 68 26.43 13.82 25.17
C ASP A 68 26.53 12.42 25.83
N VAL A 69 25.68 11.52 25.35
CA VAL A 69 25.63 10.13 25.83
C VAL A 69 26.93 9.38 25.54
N ALA A 70 27.63 9.71 24.44
CA ALA A 70 28.87 9.04 24.06
C ALA A 70 30.01 9.32 25.05
N ALA A 71 30.18 10.58 25.50
CA ALA A 71 31.15 10.91 26.53
C ALA A 71 30.87 10.20 27.87
N VAL A 72 29.60 10.10 28.27
CA VAL A 72 29.21 9.37 29.47
C VAL A 72 29.51 7.88 29.33
N LEU A 73 29.17 7.26 28.19
CA LEU A 73 29.44 5.84 27.92
C LEU A 73 30.93 5.49 28.01
N ARG A 74 31.82 6.38 27.53
CA ARG A 74 33.28 6.19 27.56
C ARG A 74 33.89 6.24 28.96
N THR A 75 33.28 7.00 29.87
CA THR A 75 33.82 7.27 31.21
C THR A 75 33.06 6.56 32.34
N ALA A 76 31.89 5.98 32.05
CA ALA A 76 31.06 5.32 33.04
C ALA A 76 31.76 4.10 33.66
N GLU A 77 31.65 4.00 34.98
CA GLU A 77 32.02 2.84 35.79
C GLU A 77 30.76 2.26 36.46
N GLY A 78 30.74 0.95 36.74
CA GLY A 78 29.58 0.29 37.34
C GLY A 78 28.44 0.04 36.33
N THR A 79 27.22 0.46 36.68
CA THR A 79 26.02 0.27 35.85
C THR A 79 25.46 1.61 35.36
N LEU A 80 25.16 1.68 34.07
CA LEU A 80 24.62 2.85 33.39
C LEU A 80 23.22 2.57 32.86
N VAL A 81 22.27 3.46 33.13
CA VAL A 81 20.92 3.45 32.55
C VAL A 81 20.76 4.66 31.63
N VAL A 82 20.48 4.44 30.35
CA VAL A 82 20.26 5.51 29.37
C VAL A 82 18.77 5.57 29.03
N ASP A 83 18.07 6.66 29.40
CA ASP A 83 16.64 6.82 29.18
C ASP A 83 16.33 8.23 28.63
N CYS A 84 16.05 8.39 27.34
CA CYS A 84 16.03 7.35 26.29
C CYS A 84 16.77 7.77 25.02
N LEU A 85 17.18 6.79 24.22
CA LEU A 85 17.84 7.02 22.92
C LEU A 85 16.95 7.83 21.96
N SER A 86 15.63 7.78 22.14
CA SER A 86 14.69 8.58 21.36
C SER A 86 14.86 10.09 21.62
N LEU A 87 15.00 10.50 22.89
CA LEU A 87 15.21 11.91 23.24
C LEU A 87 16.63 12.38 22.94
N TRP A 88 17.61 11.47 23.06
CA TRP A 88 18.97 11.73 22.59
C TRP A 88 18.98 12.05 21.09
N LEU A 89 18.31 11.23 20.27
CA LEU A 89 18.23 11.49 18.83
C LEU A 89 17.51 12.81 18.53
N THR A 90 16.45 13.16 19.26
CA THR A 90 15.82 14.48 19.14
C THR A 90 16.83 15.60 19.40
N ALA A 91 17.62 15.51 20.49
CA ALA A 91 18.63 16.52 20.80
C ALA A 91 19.75 16.61 19.74
N VAL A 92 20.15 15.48 19.14
CA VAL A 92 21.10 15.46 18.01
C VAL A 92 20.51 16.15 16.79
N LEU A 93 19.25 15.88 16.45
CA LEU A 93 18.57 16.51 15.32
C LEU A 93 18.40 18.01 15.53
N ASP A 94 18.03 18.43 16.75
CA ASP A 94 17.95 19.85 17.15
C ASP A 94 19.33 20.53 17.03
N GLY A 95 20.38 19.93 17.59
CA GLY A 95 21.72 20.51 17.61
C GLY A 95 22.43 20.57 16.26
N THR A 96 22.05 19.68 15.33
CA THR A 96 22.60 19.65 13.97
C THR A 96 21.81 20.52 12.98
N GLY A 97 20.54 20.83 13.29
CA GLY A 97 19.62 21.49 12.36
C GLY A 97 19.02 20.55 11.31
N ALA A 98 19.13 19.24 11.52
CA ALA A 98 18.73 18.22 10.53
C ALA A 98 17.21 18.09 10.32
N TRP A 99 16.39 18.80 11.10
CA TRP A 99 14.97 18.93 10.83
C TRP A 99 14.67 19.71 9.55
N GLU A 100 15.55 20.67 9.21
CA GLU A 100 15.34 21.63 8.12
C GLU A 100 16.36 21.45 6.98
N ASP A 101 17.58 21.01 7.32
CA ASP A 101 18.67 20.83 6.36
C ASP A 101 19.04 19.34 6.22
N ALA A 102 18.72 18.76 5.06
CA ALA A 102 19.10 17.39 4.74
C ALA A 102 20.62 17.18 4.71
N GLY A 103 21.41 18.22 4.40
CA GLY A 103 22.88 18.18 4.45
C GLY A 103 23.44 17.99 5.86
N ALA A 104 22.64 18.33 6.89
CA ALA A 104 23.02 18.11 8.27
C ALA A 104 22.92 16.64 8.71
N LEU A 105 22.32 15.74 7.91
CA LEU A 105 22.21 14.31 8.24
C LEU A 105 23.57 13.62 8.36
N VAL A 106 24.59 14.08 7.63
CA VAL A 106 25.96 13.57 7.78
C VAL A 106 26.49 13.78 9.21
N ARG A 107 26.10 14.88 9.87
CA ARG A 107 26.47 15.14 11.27
C ARG A 107 25.67 14.29 12.26
N VAL A 108 24.42 13.97 11.92
CA VAL A 108 23.60 13.02 12.71
C VAL A 108 24.21 11.64 12.65
N ASP A 109 24.60 11.18 11.46
CA ASP A 109 25.29 9.91 11.26
C ASP A 109 26.58 9.82 12.05
N ALA A 110 27.42 10.86 12.00
CA ALA A 110 28.65 10.92 12.79
C ALA A 110 28.37 10.80 14.31
N ALA A 111 27.30 11.42 14.81
CA ALA A 111 26.90 11.29 16.20
C ALA A 111 26.37 9.88 16.55
N VAL A 112 25.68 9.21 15.61
CA VAL A 112 25.27 7.81 15.76
C VAL A 112 26.50 6.89 15.75
N ASP A 113 27.46 7.10 14.86
CA ASP A 113 28.72 6.34 14.83
C ASP A 113 29.46 6.48 16.15
N GLU A 114 29.57 7.71 16.66
CA GLU A 114 30.21 7.98 17.95
C GLU A 114 29.49 7.29 19.11
N LEU A 115 28.15 7.30 19.13
CA LEU A 115 27.36 6.57 20.12
C LEU A 115 27.64 5.06 20.06
N ILE A 116 27.69 4.47 18.86
CA ILE A 116 27.93 3.04 18.68
C ILE A 116 29.36 2.66 19.08
N ASP A 117 30.35 3.47 18.75
CA ASP A 117 31.73 3.24 19.16
C ASP A 117 31.90 3.35 20.68
N ALA A 118 31.25 4.33 21.30
CA ALA A 118 31.21 4.46 22.76
C ALA A 118 30.46 3.27 23.41
N TRP A 119 29.34 2.85 22.85
CA TRP A 119 28.58 1.68 23.28
C TRP A 119 29.43 0.43 23.24
N ARG A 120 30.16 0.18 22.14
CA ARG A 120 31.04 -0.98 21.95
C ARG A 120 32.21 -0.97 22.93
N SER A 121 32.90 0.15 23.06
CA SER A 121 34.12 0.29 23.87
C SER A 121 33.87 0.43 25.37
N SER A 122 32.64 0.76 25.78
CA SER A 122 32.31 0.94 27.20
C SER A 122 32.54 -0.32 28.03
N ARG A 123 33.11 -0.12 29.22
CA ARG A 123 33.37 -1.16 30.21
C ARG A 123 32.24 -1.29 31.24
N ALA A 124 31.30 -0.34 31.27
CA ALA A 124 30.16 -0.37 32.17
C ALA A 124 29.14 -1.45 31.76
N ARG A 125 28.31 -1.89 32.70
CA ARG A 125 27.06 -2.58 32.39
C ARG A 125 26.06 -1.54 31.90
N ILE A 126 25.41 -1.74 30.76
CA ILE A 126 24.53 -0.72 30.16
C ILE A 126 23.12 -1.26 30.00
N VAL A 127 22.12 -0.48 30.40
CA VAL A 127 20.71 -0.69 30.09
C VAL A 127 20.21 0.56 29.34
N ALA A 128 20.05 0.45 28.02
CA ALA A 128 19.51 1.52 27.20
C ALA A 128 18.02 1.32 26.95
N VAL A 129 17.25 2.40 27.04
CA VAL A 129 15.82 2.43 26.76
C VAL A 129 15.60 3.20 25.46
N SER A 130 14.78 2.65 24.57
CA SER A 130 14.38 3.34 23.33
C SER A 130 12.93 3.05 22.99
N ASN A 131 12.27 4.00 22.32
CA ASN A 131 10.95 3.78 21.76
C ASN A 131 11.05 2.88 20.52
N GLU A 132 10.09 1.97 20.39
CA GLU A 132 9.89 1.25 19.13
C GLU A 132 8.77 1.90 18.32
N VAL A 133 9.16 2.92 17.54
CA VAL A 133 8.24 3.77 16.77
C VAL A 133 7.91 3.18 15.40
N GLY A 134 8.68 2.20 14.92
CA GLY A 134 8.43 1.53 13.65
C GLY A 134 7.19 0.63 13.67
N SER A 135 6.71 0.24 14.86
CA SER A 135 5.48 -0.54 15.03
C SER A 135 4.18 0.31 15.05
N GLY A 136 4.28 1.63 14.85
CA GLY A 136 3.14 2.55 14.81
C GLY A 136 2.72 2.96 13.40
N ILE A 137 1.75 3.87 13.29
CA ILE A 137 1.33 4.46 12.00
C ILE A 137 2.48 5.29 11.41
N VAL A 138 2.64 5.26 10.09
CA VAL A 138 3.59 6.14 9.39
C VAL A 138 3.27 7.60 9.69
N PRO A 139 4.21 8.40 10.23
CA PRO A 139 3.92 9.80 10.53
C PRO A 139 3.54 10.59 9.27
N ALA A 140 2.50 11.42 9.39
CA ALA A 140 2.03 12.26 8.29
C ALA A 140 3.06 13.35 7.90
N THR A 141 3.86 13.81 8.85
CA THR A 141 4.86 14.86 8.63
C THR A 141 6.21 14.30 8.16
N PRO A 142 6.95 15.02 7.29
CA PRO A 142 8.31 14.67 6.91
C PRO A 142 9.25 14.50 8.11
N SER A 143 9.19 15.42 9.08
CA SER A 143 9.97 15.36 10.32
C SER A 143 9.66 14.11 11.15
N GLY A 144 8.39 13.69 11.20
CA GLY A 144 8.00 12.46 11.88
C GLY A 144 8.56 11.22 11.21
N ARG A 145 8.54 11.14 9.86
CA ARG A 145 9.14 10.03 9.10
C ARG A 145 10.65 9.98 9.28
N LEU A 146 11.32 11.12 9.15
CA LEU A 146 12.76 11.25 9.37
C LEU A 146 13.16 10.73 10.76
N PHE A 147 12.48 11.20 11.81
CA PHE A 147 12.76 10.75 13.17
C PHE A 147 12.50 9.24 13.34
N ARG A 148 11.39 8.73 12.81
CA ARG A 148 11.05 7.30 12.88
C ARG A 148 12.12 6.44 12.23
N ASP A 149 12.54 6.81 11.03
CA ASP A 149 13.48 6.02 10.22
C ASP A 149 14.88 6.04 10.85
N LEU A 150 15.37 7.22 11.27
CA LEU A 150 16.63 7.34 11.99
C LEU A 150 16.64 6.60 13.33
N LEU A 151 15.55 6.69 14.12
CA LEU A 151 15.46 5.98 15.40
C LEU A 151 15.44 4.46 15.18
N GLY A 152 14.78 3.99 14.12
CA GLY A 152 14.82 2.59 13.71
C GLY A 152 16.25 2.11 13.43
N THR A 153 17.03 2.91 12.70
CA THR A 153 18.44 2.61 12.42
C THR A 153 19.30 2.61 13.68
N VAL A 154 19.12 3.59 14.57
CA VAL A 154 19.81 3.62 15.88
C VAL A 154 19.48 2.37 16.69
N ASN A 155 18.21 1.98 16.78
CA ASN A 155 17.78 0.78 17.51
C ASN A 155 18.43 -0.49 16.94
N GLN A 156 18.47 -0.64 15.61
CA GLN A 156 19.11 -1.79 14.95
C GLN A 156 20.61 -1.84 15.23
N ARG A 157 21.31 -0.71 15.13
CA ARG A 157 22.76 -0.65 15.36
C ARG A 157 23.12 -0.91 16.83
N VAL A 158 22.36 -0.39 17.78
CA VAL A 158 22.56 -0.70 19.21
C VAL A 158 22.23 -2.16 19.52
N ALA A 159 21.15 -2.69 18.93
CA ALA A 159 20.74 -4.08 19.10
C ALA A 159 21.81 -5.08 18.59
N ALA A 160 22.48 -4.75 17.49
CA ALA A 160 23.54 -5.60 16.91
C ALA A 160 24.72 -5.83 17.86
N ASP A 161 24.98 -4.88 18.75
CA ASP A 161 26.05 -4.94 19.76
C ASP A 161 25.52 -5.13 21.19
N ALA A 162 24.23 -5.46 21.35
CA ALA A 162 23.62 -5.76 22.64
C ALA A 162 23.70 -7.25 22.93
N HIS A 163 23.89 -7.61 24.21
CA HIS A 163 23.84 -9.00 24.65
C HIS A 163 22.40 -9.52 24.72
N ARG A 164 21.47 -8.62 25.06
CA ARG A 164 20.03 -8.90 25.18
C ARG A 164 19.22 -7.74 24.62
N VAL A 165 18.19 -8.07 23.87
CA VAL A 165 17.21 -7.10 23.37
C VAL A 165 15.84 -7.53 23.88
N VAL A 166 15.12 -6.62 24.53
CA VAL A 166 13.82 -6.91 25.13
C VAL A 166 12.80 -5.92 24.61
N LEU A 167 11.68 -6.44 24.10
CA LEU A 167 10.50 -5.66 23.76
C LEU A 167 9.53 -5.60 24.95
N CYS A 168 9.22 -4.40 25.41
CA CYS A 168 8.25 -4.15 26.47
C CYS A 168 6.89 -3.74 25.90
N VAL A 169 5.86 -4.57 26.12
CA VAL A 169 4.48 -4.34 25.66
C VAL A 169 3.54 -4.45 26.86
N ALA A 170 2.74 -3.40 27.12
CA ALA A 170 1.78 -3.36 28.23
C ALA A 170 2.39 -3.76 29.60
N GLY A 171 3.61 -3.32 29.88
CA GLY A 171 4.35 -3.61 31.12
C GLY A 171 4.98 -4.99 31.19
N ARG A 172 4.87 -5.82 30.14
CA ARG A 172 5.43 -7.17 30.05
C ARG A 172 6.67 -7.18 29.16
N ALA A 173 7.68 -7.93 29.57
CA ALA A 173 8.93 -8.10 28.87
C ALA A 173 8.87 -9.33 27.94
N LEU A 174 9.26 -9.16 26.68
CA LEU A 174 9.49 -10.23 25.72
C LEU A 174 10.95 -10.16 25.25
N GLU A 175 11.73 -11.19 25.53
CA GLU A 175 13.11 -11.29 25.05
C GLU A 175 13.11 -11.63 23.55
N LEU A 176 13.75 -10.79 22.75
CA LEU A 176 13.85 -11.00 21.31
C LEU A 176 14.99 -11.99 21.03
N PRO A 177 14.77 -13.02 20.19
CA PRO A 177 15.79 -14.00 19.89
C PRO A 177 16.99 -13.33 19.20
N ALA A 178 18.21 -13.77 19.52
CA ALA A 178 19.40 -13.37 18.80
C ALA A 178 19.28 -13.85 17.34
N ALA A 179 19.02 -12.93 16.42
CA ALA A 179 18.99 -13.21 14.99
C ALA A 179 20.37 -12.93 14.38
N THR A 180 20.69 -13.63 13.28
CA THR A 180 21.81 -13.24 12.40
C THR A 180 21.62 -11.76 12.03
N PRO A 181 22.65 -10.89 12.19
CA PRO A 181 22.52 -9.47 11.86
C PRO A 181 22.06 -9.32 10.40
N ILE A 182 20.87 -8.75 10.21
CA ILE A 182 20.49 -8.21 8.90
C ILE A 182 21.36 -6.96 8.73
N PRO A 183 22.18 -6.85 7.68
CA PRO A 183 23.06 -5.69 7.51
C PRO A 183 22.20 -4.41 7.58
N PRO A 184 22.57 -3.43 8.43
CA PRO A 184 21.86 -2.16 8.44
C PRO A 184 21.96 -1.56 7.03
N ALA A 185 20.84 -1.09 6.49
CA ALA A 185 20.89 -0.22 5.31
C ALA A 185 21.85 0.93 5.63
N SER A 186 22.85 1.15 4.77
CA SER A 186 23.87 2.18 4.95
C SER A 186 23.24 3.54 5.22
N THR A 187 23.77 4.28 6.19
CA THR A 187 23.26 5.61 6.55
C THR A 187 23.86 6.74 5.70
N SER A 188 23.09 7.83 5.59
CA SER A 188 23.27 9.14 4.95
C SER A 188 23.63 9.29 3.46
N ALA A 189 24.25 8.32 2.78
CA ALA A 189 24.59 8.52 1.36
C ALA A 189 23.35 8.52 0.43
N ASP A 190 22.31 7.77 0.77
CA ASP A 190 21.09 7.61 -0.06
C ASP A 190 19.96 8.60 0.27
N LEU A 191 20.18 9.52 1.23
CA LEU A 191 19.18 10.51 1.67
C LEU A 191 19.47 11.93 1.18
N MET A 192 20.55 12.14 0.41
CA MET A 192 20.90 13.44 -0.17
C MET A 192 20.30 13.59 -1.58
N PRO A 193 19.46 14.61 -1.86
CA PRO A 193 19.22 15.01 -3.24
C PRO A 193 20.52 15.56 -3.86
N PRO A 194 20.76 15.39 -5.18
CA PRO A 194 21.97 15.91 -5.82
C PRO A 194 22.09 17.44 -5.63
N SER A 195 23.30 17.90 -5.30
CA SER A 195 23.57 19.32 -4.98
C SER A 195 23.27 20.24 -6.15
N ALA A 196 22.57 21.34 -5.87
CA ALA A 196 22.22 22.37 -6.82
C ALA A 196 23.44 23.07 -7.44
N ALA A 197 23.54 23.00 -8.77
CA ALA A 197 24.29 23.96 -9.57
C ALA A 197 23.30 25.00 -10.14
N GLU A 198 23.63 26.27 -9.86
CA GLU A 198 23.27 27.50 -10.57
C GLU A 198 21.78 27.88 -10.79
N SER A 199 21.38 28.87 -9.98
CA SER A 199 20.40 29.96 -10.19
C SER A 199 19.43 29.89 -11.37
N SER A 200 18.14 30.13 -11.11
CA SER A 200 17.59 31.46 -11.33
C SER A 200 16.39 31.76 -10.43
N SER A 201 16.46 32.92 -9.78
CA SER A 201 15.47 33.47 -8.86
C SER A 201 14.17 33.87 -9.57
N VAL A 202 13.05 33.27 -9.17
CA VAL A 202 11.71 33.83 -9.41
C VAL A 202 11.05 34.08 -8.06
N THR A 203 10.95 35.36 -7.70
CA THR A 203 10.29 35.84 -6.48
C THR A 203 8.78 35.70 -6.64
N LEU A 204 8.17 34.68 -6.04
CA LEU A 204 6.71 34.55 -5.97
C LEU A 204 6.18 35.19 -4.70
N ARG A 205 5.45 36.30 -4.88
CA ARG A 205 4.64 36.92 -3.83
C ARG A 205 3.48 35.98 -3.49
N CYS A 206 3.42 35.55 -2.24
CA CYS A 206 2.28 34.84 -1.68
C CYS A 206 1.12 35.83 -1.47
N SER A 207 0.02 35.67 -2.21
CA SER A 207 -1.28 36.21 -1.83
C SER A 207 -2.23 35.05 -1.53
N THR A 208 -2.53 34.89 -0.26
CA THR A 208 -3.53 33.97 0.27
C THR A 208 -4.93 34.37 -0.18
N THR A 209 -5.57 33.53 -1.00
CA THR A 209 -7.03 33.49 -1.08
C THR A 209 -7.46 32.04 -1.24
N LEU A 210 -8.07 31.50 -0.18
CA LEU A 210 -8.78 30.22 -0.17
C LEU A 210 -9.96 30.30 -1.16
N GLY A 211 -9.75 29.77 -2.36
CA GLY A 211 -10.78 29.60 -3.37
C GLY A 211 -11.33 28.17 -3.33
N ARG A 212 -12.58 28.04 -2.88
CA ARG A 212 -13.42 26.83 -2.96
C ARG A 212 -13.35 26.26 -4.39
N ALA A 213 -12.87 25.02 -4.55
CA ALA A 213 -12.83 24.34 -5.85
C ALA A 213 -14.26 24.17 -6.39
N SER A 214 -14.57 24.90 -7.47
CA SER A 214 -15.80 24.76 -8.23
C SER A 214 -15.74 23.47 -9.04
N ARG A 215 -16.76 22.63 -8.85
CA ARG A 215 -17.06 21.47 -9.70
C ARG A 215 -17.04 21.94 -11.16
N HIS A 216 -16.13 21.40 -11.97
CA HIS A 216 -16.13 21.61 -13.41
C HIS A 216 -17.14 20.65 -14.04
N ALA A 217 -17.98 21.21 -14.91
CA ALA A 217 -18.91 20.47 -15.74
C ALA A 217 -18.15 19.68 -16.83
N PRO A 218 -18.67 18.54 -17.31
CA PRO A 218 -17.98 17.69 -18.26
C PRO A 218 -17.89 18.36 -19.63
N SER A 219 -16.67 18.45 -20.18
CA SER A 219 -16.42 18.85 -21.56
C SER A 219 -16.53 17.64 -22.48
N GLN A 220 -17.46 17.74 -23.43
CA GLN A 220 -17.55 17.02 -24.71
C GLN A 220 -17.54 15.48 -24.62
N THR A 221 -18.75 14.93 -24.51
CA THR A 221 -19.08 13.53 -24.78
C THR A 221 -18.60 13.11 -26.17
N MET A 222 -17.79 12.06 -26.24
CA MET A 222 -17.59 11.30 -27.47
C MET A 222 -18.96 10.85 -28.01
N GLU A 223 -19.26 11.22 -29.25
CA GLU A 223 -20.50 10.81 -29.93
C GLU A 223 -20.60 9.27 -29.98
N GLY A 224 -21.71 8.74 -29.47
CA GLY A 224 -22.23 7.42 -29.86
C GLY A 224 -22.31 6.32 -28.79
N HIS A 225 -21.80 6.51 -27.57
CA HIS A 225 -21.85 5.45 -26.55
C HIS A 225 -22.89 5.76 -25.48
N PRO A 226 -23.81 4.82 -25.16
CA PRO A 226 -24.77 5.03 -24.08
C PRO A 226 -24.02 5.24 -22.77
N GLY A 227 -24.33 6.30 -22.03
CA GLY A 227 -23.76 6.53 -20.71
C GLY A 227 -24.14 5.41 -19.73
N VAL A 228 -23.50 5.38 -18.55
CA VAL A 228 -23.85 4.43 -17.48
C VAL A 228 -25.36 4.51 -17.22
N PRO A 229 -26.10 3.38 -17.17
CA PRO A 229 -27.51 3.38 -16.84
C PRO A 229 -27.75 4.18 -15.57
N ALA A 230 -28.79 5.02 -15.58
CA ALA A 230 -29.18 5.81 -14.41
C ALA A 230 -29.26 4.88 -13.18
N PRO A 231 -28.59 5.25 -12.07
CA PRO A 231 -27.94 4.28 -11.22
C PRO A 231 -28.96 3.58 -10.34
N VAL A 232 -28.72 2.29 -10.09
CA VAL A 232 -28.99 1.62 -8.80
C VAL A 232 -30.44 1.79 -8.34
N ASP A 233 -31.27 0.76 -8.55
CA ASP A 233 -32.68 0.80 -8.15
C ASP A 233 -32.82 1.10 -6.65
N ALA A 234 -33.11 2.36 -6.33
CA ALA A 234 -33.19 2.86 -4.97
C ALA A 234 -34.35 2.23 -4.19
N GLU A 235 -35.37 1.73 -4.90
CA GLU A 235 -36.45 0.97 -4.30
C GLU A 235 -35.95 -0.41 -3.90
N ALA A 236 -35.26 -1.11 -4.80
CA ALA A 236 -34.65 -2.41 -4.50
C ALA A 236 -33.58 -2.30 -3.41
N GLU A 237 -32.77 -1.24 -3.41
CA GLU A 237 -31.77 -0.97 -2.36
C GLU A 237 -32.43 -0.79 -0.99
N ARG A 238 -33.45 0.07 -0.92
CA ARG A 238 -34.17 0.35 0.32
C ARG A 238 -34.91 -0.89 0.83
N ALA A 239 -35.61 -1.60 -0.04
CA ALA A 239 -36.32 -2.83 0.30
C ALA A 239 -35.34 -3.94 0.75
N ALA A 240 -34.17 -4.05 0.13
CA ALA A 240 -33.13 -4.98 0.56
C ALA A 240 -32.56 -4.59 1.94
N ARG A 241 -32.35 -3.30 2.20
CA ARG A 241 -31.89 -2.81 3.52
C ARG A 241 -32.92 -3.11 4.61
N GLU A 242 -34.19 -2.75 4.38
CA GLU A 242 -35.30 -3.04 5.30
C GLU A 242 -35.40 -4.54 5.61
N ARG A 243 -35.28 -5.39 4.59
CA ARG A 243 -35.23 -6.85 4.78
C ARG A 243 -34.07 -7.27 5.67
N VAL A 244 -32.85 -6.82 5.37
CA VAL A 244 -31.62 -7.24 6.07
C VAL A 244 -31.60 -6.77 7.52
N ASP A 245 -32.15 -5.59 7.81
CA ASP A 245 -32.30 -5.05 9.16
C ASP A 245 -33.35 -5.81 9.97
N GLY A 246 -34.37 -6.36 9.30
CA GLY A 246 -35.42 -7.19 9.90
C GLY A 246 -35.05 -8.67 10.10
N LEU A 247 -33.85 -9.12 9.70
CA LEU A 247 -33.40 -10.50 9.92
C LEU A 247 -33.23 -10.82 11.41
N ALA A 248 -33.30 -12.10 11.77
CA ALA A 248 -33.14 -12.64 13.14
C ALA A 248 -31.72 -12.48 13.73
N LYS A 249 -31.22 -11.24 13.79
CA LYS A 249 -29.90 -10.82 14.26
C LYS A 249 -29.96 -9.37 14.78
N PRO A 250 -29.00 -8.92 15.60
CA PRO A 250 -28.84 -7.49 15.84
C PRO A 250 -28.56 -6.74 14.53
N VAL A 251 -29.12 -5.54 14.37
CA VAL A 251 -28.92 -4.68 13.19
C VAL A 251 -27.43 -4.42 12.98
N GLY A 252 -26.94 -4.59 11.74
CA GLY A 252 -25.53 -4.39 11.37
C GLY A 252 -24.55 -5.46 11.88
N SER A 253 -25.00 -6.51 12.59
CA SER A 253 -24.09 -7.50 13.19
C SER A 253 -23.34 -8.39 12.20
N LEU A 254 -23.76 -8.47 10.93
CA LEU A 254 -23.01 -9.15 9.87
C LEU A 254 -22.13 -8.17 9.07
N GLY A 255 -22.13 -6.89 9.44
CA GLY A 255 -21.30 -5.83 8.86
C GLY A 255 -21.33 -5.84 7.33
N ARG A 256 -20.14 -5.99 6.74
CA ARG A 256 -19.93 -5.85 5.29
C ARG A 256 -20.68 -6.87 4.43
N LEU A 257 -21.06 -8.02 4.98
CA LEU A 257 -21.91 -8.97 4.25
C LEU A 257 -23.30 -8.37 3.97
N GLU A 258 -23.82 -7.54 4.86
CA GLU A 258 -25.09 -6.82 4.68
C GLU A 258 -24.95 -5.77 3.56
N GLU A 259 -23.84 -5.05 3.54
CA GLU A 259 -23.52 -4.04 2.52
C GLU A 259 -23.43 -4.67 1.12
N ILE A 260 -22.68 -5.77 0.98
CA ILE A 260 -22.51 -6.49 -0.29
C ILE A 260 -23.85 -7.03 -0.79
N GLY A 261 -24.67 -7.59 0.11
CA GLY A 261 -26.00 -8.08 -0.23
C GLY A 261 -26.88 -6.95 -0.77
N VAL A 262 -27.00 -5.84 -0.04
CA VAL A 262 -27.83 -4.70 -0.48
C VAL A 262 -27.29 -4.06 -1.76
N TRP A 263 -25.97 -3.94 -1.90
CA TRP A 263 -25.35 -3.44 -3.12
C TRP A 263 -25.80 -4.24 -4.34
N LEU A 264 -25.78 -5.57 -4.28
CA LEU A 264 -26.16 -6.42 -5.41
C LEU A 264 -27.66 -6.35 -5.72
N ALA A 265 -28.53 -6.27 -4.69
CA ALA A 265 -29.98 -6.16 -4.88
C ALA A 265 -30.33 -4.96 -5.77
N ALA A 266 -29.68 -3.83 -5.48
CA ALA A 266 -29.89 -2.58 -6.17
C ALA A 266 -29.42 -2.62 -7.64
N ARG A 267 -28.39 -3.43 -7.96
CA ARG A 267 -27.94 -3.65 -9.35
C ARG A 267 -28.76 -4.71 -10.08
N GLN A 268 -29.37 -5.64 -9.35
CA GLN A 268 -30.32 -6.60 -9.92
C GLN A 268 -31.72 -6.01 -10.17
N GLY A 269 -32.01 -4.81 -9.63
CA GLY A 269 -33.34 -4.20 -9.70
C GLY A 269 -34.41 -5.06 -9.02
N SER A 270 -34.02 -5.80 -7.96
CA SER A 270 -34.92 -6.74 -7.30
C SER A 270 -34.62 -6.83 -5.81
N PRO A 271 -35.65 -6.74 -4.95
CA PRO A 271 -35.49 -7.02 -3.52
C PRO A 271 -35.22 -8.52 -3.24
N VAL A 272 -35.50 -9.39 -4.22
CA VAL A 272 -35.23 -10.83 -4.13
C VAL A 272 -33.80 -11.10 -4.60
N LEU A 273 -32.89 -11.13 -3.63
CA LEU A 273 -31.48 -11.37 -3.85
C LEU A 273 -31.20 -12.75 -4.41
N ARG A 274 -30.59 -12.81 -5.60
CA ARG A 274 -30.15 -14.05 -6.25
C ARG A 274 -28.63 -14.08 -6.36
N PRO A 275 -27.96 -15.15 -5.91
CA PRO A 275 -26.52 -15.24 -6.07
C PRO A 275 -26.17 -15.30 -7.56
N PRO A 276 -25.08 -14.68 -8.03
CA PRO A 276 -24.66 -14.77 -9.42
C PRO A 276 -24.45 -16.24 -9.83
N ALA A 277 -25.26 -16.71 -10.77
CA ALA A 277 -25.25 -18.09 -11.23
C ALA A 277 -24.24 -18.28 -12.36
N ARG A 278 -24.18 -17.31 -13.29
CA ARG A 278 -23.25 -17.30 -14.41
C ARG A 278 -22.17 -16.25 -14.19
N VAL A 279 -20.97 -16.68 -13.80
CA VAL A 279 -19.82 -15.80 -13.60
C VAL A 279 -18.84 -15.98 -14.76
N GLY A 280 -18.59 -14.89 -15.50
CA GLY A 280 -17.68 -14.88 -16.65
C GLY A 280 -16.36 -14.19 -16.33
N VAL A 281 -15.24 -14.86 -16.58
CA VAL A 281 -13.89 -14.33 -16.40
C VAL A 281 -13.23 -14.12 -17.75
N THR A 282 -12.69 -12.91 -17.98
CA THR A 282 -11.85 -12.61 -19.15
C THR A 282 -10.45 -12.21 -18.68
N VAL A 283 -9.45 -13.01 -19.02
CA VAL A 283 -8.04 -12.68 -18.84
C VAL A 283 -7.55 -11.96 -20.09
N ILE A 284 -7.10 -10.72 -19.95
CA ILE A 284 -6.60 -9.89 -21.03
C ILE A 284 -5.08 -9.85 -20.96
N ALA A 285 -4.42 -10.23 -22.05
CA ALA A 285 -2.98 -10.40 -22.11
C ALA A 285 -2.29 -9.36 -23.03
N GLY A 286 -1.14 -8.87 -22.58
CA GLY A 286 -0.28 -7.94 -23.32
C GLY A 286 1.14 -7.92 -22.78
N ASP A 287 2.11 -7.65 -23.64
CA ASP A 287 3.51 -7.48 -23.25
C ASP A 287 3.89 -6.00 -23.15
N HIS A 288 4.93 -5.69 -22.38
CA HIS A 288 5.36 -4.32 -22.14
C HIS A 288 6.85 -4.15 -22.39
N GLY A 289 7.24 -3.12 -23.16
CA GLY A 289 8.65 -2.84 -23.46
C GLY A 289 9.52 -2.56 -22.23
N ILE A 290 8.91 -2.31 -21.07
CA ILE A 290 9.60 -2.07 -19.79
C ILE A 290 9.88 -3.35 -18.98
N ALA A 291 9.40 -4.50 -19.46
CA ALA A 291 9.44 -5.79 -18.77
C ALA A 291 10.85 -6.19 -18.31
N GLU A 292 11.82 -6.15 -19.21
CA GLU A 292 13.20 -6.62 -18.97
C GLU A 292 13.91 -5.86 -17.84
N LEU A 293 13.49 -4.62 -17.57
CA LEU A 293 14.09 -3.76 -16.55
C LEU A 293 13.39 -3.86 -15.18
N THR A 294 12.19 -4.45 -15.13
CA THR A 294 11.28 -4.30 -13.98
C THR A 294 10.68 -5.62 -13.48
N SER A 295 10.96 -6.74 -14.14
CA SER A 295 10.44 -8.06 -13.78
C SER A 295 11.55 -9.07 -13.51
N ALA A 296 11.32 -9.98 -12.56
CA ALA A 296 12.17 -11.15 -12.32
C ALA A 296 12.02 -12.25 -13.38
N TYR A 297 10.99 -12.17 -14.23
CA TYR A 297 10.67 -13.17 -15.25
C TYR A 297 10.85 -12.61 -16.66
N PRO A 298 11.31 -13.44 -17.63
CA PRO A 298 11.47 -13.02 -19.02
C PRO A 298 10.12 -12.81 -19.71
N ALA A 299 10.08 -11.94 -20.73
CA ALA A 299 8.86 -11.65 -21.50
C ALA A 299 8.20 -12.91 -22.11
N ALA A 300 9.00 -13.94 -22.44
CA ALA A 300 8.50 -15.23 -22.94
C ALA A 300 7.52 -15.95 -21.99
N VAL A 301 7.42 -15.54 -20.72
CA VAL A 301 6.41 -16.07 -19.78
C VAL A 301 5.00 -15.67 -20.18
N THR A 302 4.76 -14.47 -20.71
CA THR A 302 3.40 -14.04 -21.12
C THR A 302 2.75 -15.01 -22.12
N PRO A 303 3.36 -15.31 -23.29
CA PRO A 303 2.76 -16.26 -24.24
C PRO A 303 2.66 -17.69 -23.69
N ALA A 304 3.58 -18.12 -22.81
CA ALA A 304 3.48 -19.42 -22.14
C ALA A 304 2.26 -19.49 -21.20
N MET A 305 1.98 -18.41 -20.47
CA MET A 305 0.82 -18.32 -19.60
C MET A 305 -0.48 -18.18 -20.37
N VAL A 306 -0.51 -17.47 -21.50
CA VAL A 306 -1.70 -17.42 -22.37
C VAL A 306 -2.10 -18.84 -22.81
N ARG A 307 -1.14 -19.64 -23.27
CA ARG A 307 -1.38 -21.07 -23.60
C ARG A 307 -1.86 -21.87 -22.40
N THR A 308 -1.32 -21.59 -21.21
CA THR A 308 -1.68 -22.29 -19.97
C THR A 308 -3.12 -21.99 -19.56
N VAL A 309 -3.55 -20.72 -19.64
CA VAL A 309 -4.94 -20.31 -19.39
C VAL A 309 -5.88 -20.89 -20.44
N ALA A 310 -5.50 -20.83 -21.72
CA ALA A 310 -6.27 -21.42 -22.83
C ALA A 310 -6.44 -22.94 -22.69
N ALA A 311 -5.43 -23.62 -22.16
CA ALA A 311 -5.46 -25.06 -21.88
C ALA A 311 -6.22 -25.43 -20.59
N GLY A 312 -6.72 -24.45 -19.83
CA GLY A 312 -7.47 -24.71 -18.59
C GLY A 312 -6.61 -25.08 -17.39
N LYS A 313 -5.32 -24.73 -17.38
CA LYS A 313 -4.33 -25.23 -16.41
C LYS A 313 -3.72 -24.17 -15.49
N ALA A 314 -4.12 -22.91 -15.62
CA ALA A 314 -3.62 -21.83 -14.77
C ALA A 314 -4.36 -21.79 -13.42
N ALA A 315 -3.84 -20.99 -12.48
CA ALA A 315 -4.46 -20.81 -11.17
C ALA A 315 -5.88 -20.24 -11.29
N ILE A 316 -6.10 -19.31 -12.23
CA ILE A 316 -7.43 -18.78 -12.52
C ILE A 316 -8.41 -19.87 -12.95
N ASN A 317 -7.97 -20.86 -13.75
CA ASN A 317 -8.83 -21.96 -14.19
C ASN A 317 -9.21 -22.88 -13.02
N ALA A 318 -8.26 -23.16 -12.12
CA ALA A 318 -8.52 -23.97 -10.94
C ALA A 318 -9.57 -23.33 -10.03
N LEU A 319 -9.42 -22.03 -9.72
CA LEU A 319 -10.40 -21.28 -8.92
C LEU A 319 -11.75 -21.14 -9.63
N ALA A 320 -11.74 -20.94 -10.95
CA ALA A 320 -12.97 -20.79 -11.72
C ALA A 320 -13.77 -22.08 -11.71
N SER A 321 -13.11 -23.23 -11.90
CA SER A 321 -13.74 -24.55 -11.83
C SER A 321 -14.36 -24.79 -10.46
N GLU A 322 -13.65 -24.47 -9.36
CA GLU A 322 -14.15 -24.64 -7.99
C GLU A 322 -15.40 -23.79 -7.72
N HIS A 323 -15.51 -22.62 -8.37
CA HIS A 323 -16.61 -21.69 -8.13
C HIS A 323 -17.63 -21.63 -9.29
N GLY A 324 -17.60 -22.58 -10.22
CA GLY A 324 -18.54 -22.64 -11.34
C GLY A 324 -18.51 -21.40 -12.23
N ALA A 325 -17.36 -20.76 -12.35
CA ALA A 325 -17.08 -19.67 -13.28
C ALA A 325 -16.43 -20.22 -14.54
N PHE A 326 -16.58 -19.52 -15.67
CA PHE A 326 -15.93 -19.89 -16.92
C PHE A 326 -14.89 -18.84 -17.31
N VAL A 327 -13.76 -19.30 -17.85
CA VAL A 327 -12.60 -18.45 -18.17
C VAL A 327 -12.39 -18.39 -19.67
N ARG A 328 -12.13 -17.20 -20.18
CA ARG A 328 -11.60 -16.96 -21.53
C ARG A 328 -10.33 -16.13 -21.41
N VAL A 329 -9.37 -16.37 -22.30
CA VAL A 329 -8.18 -15.52 -22.46
C VAL A 329 -8.23 -14.80 -23.80
N ARG A 330 -7.78 -13.56 -23.82
CA ARG A 330 -7.75 -12.67 -24.99
C ARG A 330 -6.40 -11.97 -25.07
N ASP A 331 -5.76 -12.05 -26.22
CA ASP A 331 -4.50 -11.42 -26.54
C ASP A 331 -4.78 -10.09 -27.25
N LEU A 332 -4.39 -9.00 -26.59
CA LEU A 332 -4.55 -7.63 -27.08
C LEU A 332 -3.19 -7.02 -27.48
N GLY A 333 -2.09 -7.59 -27.00
CA GLY A 333 -0.76 -7.01 -27.15
C GLY A 333 0.41 -7.93 -26.86
N VAL A 334 0.25 -9.26 -26.90
CA VAL A 334 1.34 -10.21 -26.64
C VAL A 334 2.36 -10.15 -27.78
N ASP A 335 3.65 -10.05 -27.46
CA ASP A 335 4.73 -10.05 -28.45
C ASP A 335 5.14 -11.49 -28.83
N ALA A 336 4.17 -12.22 -29.36
CA ALA A 336 4.35 -13.55 -29.89
C ALA A 336 3.29 -13.90 -30.92
N ASP A 337 3.63 -14.85 -31.79
CA ASP A 337 2.68 -15.58 -32.61
C ASP A 337 2.10 -16.73 -31.78
N LEU A 338 0.77 -16.71 -31.63
CA LEU A 338 0.01 -17.70 -30.88
C LEU A 338 -0.87 -18.54 -31.83
N GLY A 339 -0.32 -18.98 -32.96
CA GLY A 339 -1.05 -19.78 -33.95
C GLY A 339 -1.43 -21.18 -33.45
N ASP A 340 -0.95 -21.58 -32.27
CA ASP A 340 -1.22 -22.86 -31.63
C ASP A 340 -2.41 -22.83 -30.64
N VAL A 341 -2.99 -21.66 -30.36
CA VAL A 341 -4.23 -21.53 -29.58
C VAL A 341 -5.43 -21.25 -30.50
N ALA A 342 -6.65 -21.31 -29.95
CA ALA A 342 -7.86 -21.06 -30.71
C ALA A 342 -7.90 -19.62 -31.27
N PRO A 343 -8.40 -19.39 -32.51
CA PRO A 343 -8.36 -18.07 -33.17
C PRO A 343 -9.00 -16.94 -32.36
N GLU A 344 -10.01 -17.24 -31.56
CA GLU A 344 -10.73 -16.30 -30.69
C GLU A 344 -9.84 -15.71 -29.59
N VAL A 345 -8.70 -16.34 -29.28
CA VAL A 345 -7.71 -15.77 -28.34
C VAL A 345 -7.03 -14.56 -28.97
N THR A 346 -6.69 -14.60 -30.25
CA THR A 346 -5.90 -13.57 -30.95
C THR A 346 -6.72 -12.60 -31.80
N GLU A 347 -8.03 -12.83 -31.91
CA GLU A 347 -8.95 -12.07 -32.77
C GLU A 347 -8.85 -10.54 -32.59
N HIS A 348 -8.58 -10.08 -31.37
CA HIS A 348 -8.53 -8.66 -31.03
C HIS A 348 -7.12 -8.11 -30.86
N LYS A 349 -6.05 -8.83 -31.24
CA LYS A 349 -4.67 -8.33 -31.08
C LYS A 349 -4.49 -7.00 -31.84
N VAL A 350 -4.21 -5.92 -31.12
CA VAL A 350 -4.01 -4.58 -31.71
C VAL A 350 -2.54 -4.17 -31.83
N SER A 351 -1.65 -4.84 -31.09
CA SER A 351 -0.22 -4.50 -31.03
C SER A 351 0.65 -5.73 -30.73
N ARG A 352 1.97 -5.57 -30.79
CA ARG A 352 2.96 -6.54 -30.30
C ARG A 352 3.83 -5.84 -29.26
N GLY A 353 3.47 -6.01 -28.00
CA GLY A 353 4.06 -5.28 -26.90
C GLY A 353 3.78 -3.78 -26.94
N THR A 354 4.27 -3.08 -25.92
CA THR A 354 4.31 -1.61 -25.89
C THR A 354 5.72 -1.08 -26.09
N GLY A 355 5.83 0.20 -26.44
CA GLY A 355 7.07 0.96 -26.24
C GLY A 355 7.47 1.05 -24.76
N ARG A 356 8.70 1.53 -24.50
CA ARG A 356 9.20 1.79 -23.15
C ARG A 356 8.63 3.08 -22.55
N ILE A 357 7.66 2.94 -21.65
CA ILE A 357 6.91 4.06 -21.05
C ILE A 357 7.76 5.10 -20.29
N ASP A 358 9.03 4.82 -19.99
CA ASP A 358 9.93 5.80 -19.39
C ASP A 358 10.61 6.73 -20.41
N VAL A 359 10.64 6.38 -21.70
CA VAL A 359 11.36 7.13 -22.74
C VAL A 359 10.55 7.40 -24.02
N GLU A 360 9.59 6.55 -24.37
CA GLU A 360 8.73 6.68 -25.55
C GLU A 360 7.27 6.32 -25.26
N ASP A 361 6.36 6.65 -26.17
CA ASP A 361 4.92 6.43 -25.96
C ASP A 361 4.62 4.92 -26.02
N ALA A 362 3.72 4.44 -25.16
CA ALA A 362 3.37 3.03 -25.07
C ALA A 362 2.75 2.50 -26.37
N LEU A 363 1.80 3.27 -26.92
CA LEU A 363 1.01 2.93 -28.09
C LEU A 363 0.61 4.19 -28.86
N PRO A 364 0.41 4.10 -30.18
CA PRO A 364 -0.36 5.09 -30.93
C PRO A 364 -1.81 5.18 -30.44
N ARG A 365 -2.39 6.39 -30.49
CA ARG A 365 -3.75 6.66 -29.97
C ARG A 365 -4.83 5.83 -30.66
N GLU A 366 -4.67 5.51 -31.95
CA GLU A 366 -5.60 4.66 -32.69
C GLU A 366 -5.62 3.21 -32.17
N GLN A 367 -4.47 2.69 -31.72
CA GLN A 367 -4.40 1.36 -31.11
C GLN A 367 -5.05 1.35 -29.73
N VAL A 368 -4.92 2.43 -28.96
CA VAL A 368 -5.64 2.60 -27.69
C VAL A 368 -7.15 2.57 -27.90
N ARG A 369 -7.66 3.34 -28.88
CA ARG A 369 -9.09 3.34 -29.22
C ARG A 369 -9.59 1.97 -29.66
N ALA A 370 -8.81 1.27 -30.48
CA ALA A 370 -9.13 -0.08 -30.92
C ALA A 370 -9.17 -1.07 -29.74
N ALA A 371 -8.22 -0.98 -28.80
CA ALA A 371 -8.21 -1.79 -27.58
C ALA A 371 -9.42 -1.51 -26.68
N ILE A 372 -9.75 -0.24 -26.42
CA ILE A 372 -10.94 0.14 -25.63
C ILE A 372 -12.21 -0.42 -26.29
N ALA A 373 -12.36 -0.26 -27.60
CA ALA A 373 -13.50 -0.80 -28.35
C ALA A 373 -13.57 -2.32 -28.25
N ALA A 374 -12.44 -3.02 -28.40
CA ALA A 374 -12.37 -4.47 -28.22
C ALA A 374 -12.79 -4.90 -26.80
N GLY A 375 -12.32 -4.19 -25.77
CA GLY A 375 -12.73 -4.39 -24.39
C GLY A 375 -14.24 -4.30 -24.19
N ARG A 376 -14.87 -3.25 -24.74
CA ARG A 376 -16.33 -3.05 -24.67
C ARG A 376 -17.09 -4.21 -25.32
N THR A 377 -16.63 -4.68 -26.49
CA THR A 377 -17.17 -5.86 -27.19
C THR A 377 -17.05 -7.11 -26.35
N LEU A 378 -15.84 -7.42 -25.84
CA LEU A 378 -15.56 -8.61 -25.05
C LEU A 378 -16.44 -8.71 -23.80
N ALA A 379 -16.72 -7.58 -23.17
CA ALA A 379 -17.60 -7.54 -22.01
C ALA A 379 -19.09 -7.78 -22.39
N GLY A 380 -19.48 -7.53 -23.65
CA GLY A 380 -20.83 -7.75 -24.17
C GLY A 380 -21.09 -9.17 -24.65
N ASP A 381 -20.05 -9.87 -25.09
CA ASP A 381 -20.13 -11.27 -25.57
C ASP A 381 -20.34 -12.30 -24.44
N LEU A 382 -20.34 -11.83 -23.19
CA LEU A 382 -20.52 -12.64 -22.00
C LEU A 382 -21.94 -12.50 -21.48
N SER A 383 -22.77 -13.50 -21.76
CA SER A 383 -24.02 -13.69 -21.03
C SER A 383 -23.70 -14.19 -19.62
N ALA A 384 -23.50 -13.27 -18.69
CA ALA A 384 -23.14 -13.49 -17.30
C ALA A 384 -23.86 -12.50 -16.37
N ASP A 385 -24.12 -12.93 -15.14
CA ASP A 385 -24.76 -12.11 -14.09
C ASP A 385 -23.72 -11.28 -13.30
N LEU A 386 -22.45 -11.68 -13.40
CA LEU A 386 -21.30 -11.05 -12.77
C LEU A 386 -20.09 -11.30 -13.67
N LEU A 387 -19.31 -10.25 -13.91
CA LEU A 387 -18.07 -10.31 -14.68
C LEU A 387 -16.85 -10.18 -13.77
N ILE A 388 -15.75 -10.77 -14.23
CA ILE A 388 -14.41 -10.60 -13.69
C ILE A 388 -13.49 -10.34 -14.87
N VAL A 389 -12.60 -9.38 -14.74
CA VAL A 389 -11.48 -9.17 -15.66
C VAL A 389 -10.18 -9.43 -14.92
N GLY A 390 -9.25 -10.08 -15.58
CA GLY A 390 -7.91 -10.37 -15.08
C GLY A 390 -6.85 -9.86 -16.04
N ASP A 391 -5.70 -9.48 -15.50
CA ASP A 391 -4.53 -9.09 -16.27
C ASP A 391 -3.59 -10.28 -16.50
N LEU A 392 -2.82 -10.24 -17.60
CA LEU A 392 -1.71 -11.16 -17.82
C LEU A 392 -0.62 -10.50 -18.68
N GLY A 393 0.46 -10.05 -18.06
CA GLY A 393 1.55 -9.42 -18.80
C GLY A 393 2.79 -9.19 -17.96
N ILE A 394 3.96 -9.57 -18.47
CA ILE A 394 5.20 -9.25 -17.77
C ILE A 394 5.47 -7.74 -17.84
N GLY A 395 5.69 -7.13 -16.67
CA GLY A 395 5.96 -5.70 -16.54
C GLY A 395 4.71 -4.83 -16.28
N ASN A 396 3.52 -5.41 -16.33
CA ASN A 396 2.25 -4.67 -16.20
C ASN A 396 2.08 -3.95 -14.84
N THR A 397 2.68 -4.45 -13.76
CA THR A 397 2.66 -3.78 -12.45
C THR A 397 3.42 -2.44 -12.46
N THR A 398 4.41 -2.27 -13.34
CA THR A 398 5.09 -0.98 -13.56
C THR A 398 4.15 0.01 -14.23
N ILE A 399 3.41 -0.45 -15.24
CA ILE A 399 2.40 0.34 -15.96
C ILE A 399 1.29 0.77 -14.99
N ALA A 400 0.78 -0.18 -14.20
CA ALA A 400 -0.25 0.07 -13.19
C ALA A 400 0.20 1.11 -12.16
N ALA A 401 1.43 1.00 -11.62
CA ALA A 401 1.98 1.98 -10.69
C ALA A 401 2.09 3.38 -11.31
N ALA A 402 2.55 3.48 -12.57
CA ALA A 402 2.66 4.75 -13.29
C ALA A 402 1.30 5.41 -13.55
N LEU A 403 0.30 4.63 -13.97
CA LEU A 403 -1.07 5.14 -14.18
C LEU A 403 -1.70 5.59 -12.86
N ILE A 404 -1.64 4.77 -11.82
CA ILE A 404 -2.20 5.11 -10.50
C ILE A 404 -1.49 6.35 -9.94
N GLY A 405 -0.16 6.41 -9.99
CA GLY A 405 0.61 7.58 -9.56
C GLY A 405 0.21 8.85 -10.31
N SER A 406 0.01 8.76 -11.62
CA SER A 406 -0.40 9.91 -12.45
C SER A 406 -1.80 10.41 -12.13
N ILE A 407 -2.76 9.49 -11.91
CA ILE A 407 -4.18 9.82 -11.67
C ILE A 407 -4.41 10.27 -10.23
N THR A 408 -3.82 9.58 -9.25
CA THR A 408 -4.04 9.84 -7.81
C THR A 408 -3.09 10.88 -7.24
N GLY A 409 -1.98 11.17 -7.93
CA GLY A 409 -0.96 12.12 -7.49
C GLY A 409 -0.04 11.60 -6.39
N ILE A 410 -0.04 10.29 -6.11
CA ILE A 410 0.94 9.70 -5.18
C ILE A 410 2.32 9.62 -5.81
N ASP A 411 3.35 9.79 -4.97
CA ASP A 411 4.75 9.71 -5.40
C ASP A 411 5.12 8.30 -5.90
N ALA A 412 6.10 8.22 -6.81
CA ALA A 412 6.54 6.96 -7.41
C ALA A 412 7.00 5.93 -6.37
N GLU A 413 7.65 6.38 -5.29
CA GLU A 413 8.10 5.53 -4.18
C GLU A 413 6.94 4.85 -3.46
N LYS A 414 5.79 5.52 -3.38
CA LYS A 414 4.57 4.98 -2.76
C LYS A 414 3.74 4.14 -3.73
N ALA A 415 3.86 4.41 -5.03
CA ALA A 415 3.18 3.63 -6.06
C ALA A 415 3.88 2.30 -6.35
N THR A 416 5.21 2.24 -6.24
CA THR A 416 6.00 1.15 -6.79
C THR A 416 6.11 -0.04 -5.83
N GLY A 417 5.58 -1.19 -6.24
CA GLY A 417 5.74 -2.47 -5.55
C GLY A 417 6.71 -3.44 -6.22
N ARG A 418 6.94 -4.57 -5.55
CA ARG A 418 7.86 -5.62 -6.03
C ARG A 418 7.28 -6.49 -7.15
N GLY A 419 5.99 -6.41 -7.44
CA GLY A 419 5.34 -7.18 -8.50
C GLY A 419 5.68 -8.67 -8.40
N THR A 420 6.48 -9.16 -9.35
CA THR A 420 6.92 -10.56 -9.45
C THR A 420 7.91 -11.02 -8.36
N GLY A 421 8.25 -10.16 -7.40
CA GLY A 421 9.14 -10.49 -6.29
C GLY A 421 10.59 -10.07 -6.53
N ILE A 422 10.77 -8.95 -7.23
CA ILE A 422 12.09 -8.39 -7.59
C ILE A 422 12.92 -7.99 -6.36
N ASP A 423 14.24 -7.95 -6.54
CA ASP A 423 15.20 -7.50 -5.53
C ASP A 423 15.19 -5.97 -5.34
N ASP A 424 15.97 -5.48 -4.36
CA ASP A 424 15.99 -4.06 -3.98
C ASP A 424 16.57 -3.16 -5.07
N ALA A 425 17.60 -3.64 -5.78
CA ALA A 425 18.20 -2.89 -6.88
C ALA A 425 17.23 -2.71 -8.05
N THR A 426 16.47 -3.77 -8.37
CA THR A 426 15.43 -3.73 -9.41
C THR A 426 14.24 -2.88 -8.95
N LEU A 427 13.85 -2.93 -7.66
CA LEU A 427 12.82 -2.07 -7.10
C LEU A 427 13.18 -0.58 -7.20
N HIS A 428 14.44 -0.22 -6.87
CA HIS A 428 14.93 1.15 -7.01
C HIS A 428 14.85 1.62 -8.46
N ARG A 429 15.38 0.83 -9.40
CA ARG A 429 15.29 1.11 -10.85
C ARG A 429 13.85 1.23 -11.33
N LYS A 430 12.96 0.34 -10.89
CA LYS A 430 11.53 0.37 -11.21
C LYS A 430 10.89 1.66 -10.70
N THR A 431 11.27 2.13 -9.52
CA THR A 431 10.77 3.38 -8.93
C THR A 431 11.18 4.59 -9.78
N GLU A 432 12.43 4.67 -10.23
CA GLU A 432 12.88 5.72 -11.16
C GLU A 432 12.12 5.70 -12.49
N ILE A 433 11.89 4.50 -13.03
CA ILE A 433 11.11 4.28 -14.25
C ILE A 433 9.67 4.80 -14.07
N VAL A 434 9.03 4.46 -12.96
CA VAL A 434 7.68 4.94 -12.62
C VAL A 434 7.66 6.46 -12.46
N ALA A 435 8.66 7.06 -11.80
CA ALA A 435 8.77 8.50 -11.66
C ALA A 435 8.88 9.22 -13.01
N ARG A 436 9.73 8.71 -13.92
CA ARG A 436 9.85 9.24 -15.29
C ARG A 436 8.55 9.11 -16.08
N ALA A 437 7.90 7.96 -15.99
CA ALA A 437 6.61 7.72 -16.65
C ALA A 437 5.53 8.70 -16.15
N ILE A 438 5.40 8.90 -14.84
CA ILE A 438 4.48 9.86 -14.24
C ILE A 438 4.75 11.28 -14.75
N GLU A 439 6.03 11.72 -14.75
CA GLU A 439 6.39 13.05 -15.26
C GLU A 439 6.00 13.22 -16.74
N ARG A 440 6.30 12.21 -17.57
CA ARG A 440 5.94 12.22 -19.00
C ARG A 440 4.43 12.24 -19.25
N ALA A 441 3.64 11.73 -18.31
CA ALA A 441 2.19 11.70 -18.38
C ALA A 441 1.50 12.98 -17.88
N ARG A 442 2.20 13.85 -17.12
CA ARG A 442 1.60 15.09 -16.57
C ARG A 442 0.84 15.95 -17.58
N PRO A 443 1.32 16.16 -18.83
CA PRO A 443 0.60 16.98 -19.81
C PRO A 443 -0.73 16.38 -20.30
N VAL A 444 -0.92 15.06 -20.14
CA VAL A 444 -2.05 14.30 -20.68
C VAL A 444 -2.83 13.54 -19.60
N ARG A 445 -2.55 13.81 -18.31
CA ARG A 445 -3.09 13.04 -17.18
C ARG A 445 -4.62 13.04 -17.11
N ASP A 446 -5.24 14.12 -17.57
CA ASP A 446 -6.69 14.34 -17.53
C ASP A 446 -7.37 13.86 -18.83
N GLU A 447 -6.59 13.33 -19.78
CA GLU A 447 -7.02 12.82 -21.08
C GLU A 447 -6.82 11.29 -21.14
N PRO A 448 -7.83 10.46 -20.82
CA PRO A 448 -7.63 9.03 -20.55
C PRO A 448 -7.06 8.23 -21.74
N GLU A 449 -7.45 8.56 -22.97
CA GLU A 449 -6.88 7.92 -24.16
C GLU A 449 -5.41 8.29 -24.37
N ASP A 450 -5.06 9.56 -24.17
CA ASP A 450 -3.68 10.05 -24.36
C ASP A 450 -2.78 9.56 -23.21
N LEU A 451 -3.33 9.42 -22.00
CA LEU A 451 -2.66 8.81 -20.85
C LEU A 451 -2.30 7.34 -21.14
N LEU A 452 -3.26 6.55 -21.64
CA LEU A 452 -3.03 5.16 -22.06
C LEU A 452 -2.04 5.06 -23.23
N ALA A 453 -2.12 5.98 -24.20
CA ALA A 453 -1.17 6.04 -25.31
C ALA A 453 0.25 6.34 -24.80
N ARG A 454 0.39 7.20 -23.79
CA ARG A 454 1.67 7.65 -23.26
C ARG A 454 2.33 6.62 -22.34
N ILE A 455 1.60 6.11 -21.33
CA ILE A 455 2.15 5.24 -20.27
C ILE A 455 1.28 4.01 -19.95
N GLY A 456 0.38 3.61 -20.85
CA GLY A 456 -0.49 2.45 -20.67
C GLY A 456 -0.01 1.19 -21.40
N GLY A 457 -0.97 0.45 -21.94
CA GLY A 457 -0.78 -0.77 -22.72
C GLY A 457 -2.09 -1.23 -23.35
N ALA A 458 -2.02 -2.12 -24.34
CA ALA A 458 -3.20 -2.56 -25.09
C ALA A 458 -4.14 -3.40 -24.22
N ASP A 459 -3.56 -4.19 -23.33
CA ASP A 459 -4.24 -4.94 -22.28
C ASP A 459 -4.94 -4.01 -21.28
N LEU A 460 -4.27 -2.99 -20.74
CA LEU A 460 -4.90 -2.02 -19.82
C LEU A 460 -5.99 -1.19 -20.51
N ALA A 461 -5.79 -0.78 -21.76
CA ALA A 461 -6.79 -0.07 -22.55
C ALA A 461 -8.04 -0.96 -22.80
N ALA A 462 -7.83 -2.24 -23.12
CA ALA A 462 -8.93 -3.18 -23.28
C ALA A 462 -9.62 -3.52 -21.95
N MET A 463 -8.88 -3.62 -20.84
CA MET A 463 -9.49 -3.77 -19.50
C MET A 463 -10.33 -2.55 -19.15
N ALA A 464 -9.86 -1.33 -19.43
CA ALA A 464 -10.63 -0.11 -19.20
C ALA A 464 -11.93 -0.11 -20.03
N GLY A 465 -11.84 -0.48 -21.31
CA GLY A 465 -13.00 -0.68 -22.18
C GLY A 465 -13.95 -1.77 -21.70
N PHE A 466 -13.43 -2.88 -21.19
CA PHE A 466 -14.21 -3.99 -20.62
C PHE A 466 -15.03 -3.52 -19.42
N LEU A 467 -14.38 -2.82 -18.48
CA LEU A 467 -15.00 -2.30 -17.27
C LEU A 467 -16.06 -1.23 -17.56
N ALA A 468 -15.75 -0.28 -18.45
CA ALA A 468 -16.70 0.72 -18.92
C ALA A 468 -17.90 0.08 -19.62
N GLY A 469 -17.66 -0.84 -20.56
CA GLY A 469 -18.73 -1.54 -21.28
C GLY A 469 -19.62 -2.37 -20.35
N ALA A 470 -19.05 -3.01 -19.33
CA ALA A 470 -19.83 -3.75 -18.33
C ALA A 470 -20.77 -2.82 -17.55
N ALA A 471 -20.27 -1.68 -17.09
CA ALA A 471 -21.06 -0.67 -16.41
C ALA A 471 -22.17 -0.08 -17.30
N GLU A 472 -21.87 0.24 -18.56
CA GLU A 472 -22.84 0.73 -19.56
C GLU A 472 -23.99 -0.23 -19.81
N ARG A 473 -23.75 -1.54 -19.66
CA ARG A 473 -24.77 -2.58 -19.76
C ARG A 473 -25.45 -2.92 -18.44
N GLY A 474 -25.04 -2.28 -17.34
CA GLY A 474 -25.56 -2.58 -16.01
C GLY A 474 -25.20 -4.00 -15.53
N VAL A 475 -23.99 -4.48 -15.86
CA VAL A 475 -23.49 -5.77 -15.40
C VAL A 475 -22.48 -5.56 -14.27
N PRO A 476 -22.73 -6.07 -13.06
CA PRO A 476 -21.77 -6.03 -11.96
C PRO A 476 -20.41 -6.62 -12.33
N VAL A 477 -19.34 -6.01 -11.82
CA VAL A 477 -17.96 -6.52 -11.95
C VAL A 477 -17.31 -6.69 -10.59
N LEU A 478 -16.57 -7.78 -10.41
CA LEU A 478 -15.67 -7.98 -9.28
C LEU A 478 -14.22 -7.75 -9.74
N LEU A 479 -13.59 -6.68 -9.25
CA LEU A 479 -12.24 -6.28 -9.60
C LEU A 479 -11.21 -7.18 -8.91
N ASP A 480 -10.08 -7.40 -9.56
CA ASP A 480 -8.98 -8.20 -9.03
C ASP A 480 -7.99 -7.36 -8.22
N GLY A 481 -6.72 -7.32 -8.66
CA GLY A 481 -5.65 -6.58 -8.00
C GLY A 481 -5.31 -5.26 -8.71
N VAL A 482 -4.11 -4.77 -8.41
CA VAL A 482 -3.64 -3.41 -8.76
C VAL A 482 -3.72 -3.08 -10.25
N VAL A 483 -3.47 -4.04 -11.15
CA VAL A 483 -3.45 -3.79 -12.60
C VAL A 483 -4.86 -3.56 -13.12
N VAL A 484 -5.81 -4.41 -12.69
CA VAL A 484 -7.24 -4.24 -13.00
C VAL A 484 -7.76 -2.94 -12.40
N THR A 485 -7.37 -2.59 -11.17
CA THR A 485 -7.79 -1.34 -10.53
C THR A 485 -7.18 -0.09 -11.21
N ALA A 486 -5.96 -0.18 -11.75
CA ALA A 486 -5.39 0.88 -12.59
C ALA A 486 -6.23 1.09 -13.86
N ALA A 487 -6.64 0.02 -14.54
CA ALA A 487 -7.56 0.10 -15.67
C ALA A 487 -8.95 0.62 -15.26
N ALA A 488 -9.40 0.32 -14.05
CA ALA A 488 -10.66 0.82 -13.49
C ALA A 488 -10.66 2.35 -13.28
N LEU A 489 -9.54 2.93 -12.83
CA LEU A 489 -9.39 4.40 -12.76
C LEU A 489 -9.58 5.05 -14.14
N VAL A 490 -8.97 4.45 -15.16
CA VAL A 490 -9.11 4.96 -16.53
C VAL A 490 -10.54 4.75 -17.06
N ALA A 491 -11.17 3.61 -16.76
CA ALA A 491 -12.56 3.34 -17.12
C ALA A 491 -13.53 4.35 -16.49
N GLU A 492 -13.32 4.72 -15.22
CA GLU A 492 -14.10 5.77 -14.53
C GLU A 492 -13.91 7.14 -15.19
N ALA A 493 -12.70 7.46 -15.66
CA ALA A 493 -12.46 8.70 -16.40
C ALA A 493 -13.12 8.70 -17.79
N ILE A 494 -13.12 7.57 -18.50
CA ILE A 494 -13.77 7.41 -19.81
C ILE A 494 -15.31 7.46 -19.68
N THR A 495 -15.84 6.73 -18.70
CA THR A 495 -17.28 6.57 -18.47
C THR A 495 -17.58 6.86 -16.99
N PRO A 496 -17.73 8.13 -16.59
CA PRO A 496 -17.98 8.52 -15.21
C PRO A 496 -19.21 7.83 -14.59
N GLY A 497 -19.07 7.38 -13.35
CA GLY A 497 -20.08 6.61 -12.61
C GLY A 497 -19.96 5.09 -12.75
N SER A 498 -19.00 4.59 -13.52
CA SER A 498 -18.81 3.14 -13.74
C SER A 498 -18.40 2.40 -12.45
N SER A 499 -17.68 3.06 -11.55
CA SER A 499 -17.33 2.58 -10.21
C SER A 499 -18.53 2.10 -9.39
N THR A 500 -19.73 2.64 -9.64
CA THR A 500 -20.96 2.17 -8.97
C THR A 500 -21.35 0.74 -9.33
N TRP A 501 -20.79 0.17 -10.39
CA TRP A 501 -21.03 -1.21 -10.85
C TRP A 501 -19.95 -2.20 -10.42
N TRP A 502 -18.96 -1.75 -9.64
CA TRP A 502 -17.82 -2.57 -9.25
C TRP A 502 -17.79 -2.86 -7.76
N LEU A 503 -17.29 -4.04 -7.40
CA LEU A 503 -16.79 -4.37 -6.07
C LEU A 503 -15.30 -4.69 -6.20
N ALA A 504 -14.48 -4.27 -5.25
CA ALA A 504 -13.09 -4.72 -5.17
C ALA A 504 -13.05 -6.13 -4.55
N GLY A 505 -12.49 -7.11 -5.27
CA GLY A 505 -12.41 -8.49 -4.81
C GLY A 505 -11.44 -8.65 -3.65
N HIS A 506 -10.16 -8.36 -3.87
CA HIS A 506 -9.14 -8.55 -2.84
C HIS A 506 -8.22 -7.34 -2.69
N ARG A 507 -7.63 -7.16 -1.50
CA ARG A 507 -6.51 -6.23 -1.31
C ARG A 507 -5.23 -6.89 -1.82
N SER A 508 -4.70 -6.39 -2.93
CA SER A 508 -3.35 -6.70 -3.39
C SER A 508 -2.29 -6.15 -2.42
N VAL A 509 -1.13 -6.81 -2.32
CA VAL A 509 0.02 -6.29 -1.56
C VAL A 509 0.81 -5.21 -2.30
N GLU A 510 0.43 -4.91 -3.55
CA GLU A 510 1.08 -3.84 -4.32
C GLU A 510 0.72 -2.45 -3.74
N PRO A 511 1.71 -1.61 -3.39
CA PRO A 511 1.50 -0.36 -2.65
C PRO A 511 0.51 0.64 -3.28
N ALA A 512 0.50 0.76 -4.61
CA ALA A 512 -0.41 1.64 -5.32
C ALA A 512 -1.89 1.25 -5.17
N HIS A 513 -2.20 0.03 -4.76
CA HIS A 513 -3.57 -0.46 -4.82
C HIS A 513 -4.51 0.28 -3.86
N ASP A 514 -4.07 0.56 -2.63
CA ASP A 514 -4.89 1.28 -1.65
C ASP A 514 -5.23 2.70 -2.14
N ALA A 515 -4.28 3.41 -2.76
CA ALA A 515 -4.55 4.73 -3.33
C ALA A 515 -5.57 4.69 -4.48
N ALA A 516 -5.52 3.65 -5.30
CA ALA A 516 -6.48 3.46 -6.39
C ALA A 516 -7.88 3.13 -5.86
N LEU A 517 -7.96 2.27 -4.83
CA LEU A 517 -9.20 1.92 -4.14
C LEU A 517 -9.84 3.14 -3.47
N ASP A 518 -9.05 3.94 -2.76
CA ASP A 518 -9.50 5.17 -2.11
C ASP A 518 -10.04 6.17 -3.13
N HIS A 519 -9.37 6.33 -4.27
CA HIS A 519 -9.82 7.21 -5.34
C HIS A 519 -11.15 6.76 -5.97
N LEU A 520 -11.37 5.45 -6.08
CA LEU A 520 -12.62 4.86 -6.59
C LEU A 520 -13.71 4.75 -5.51
N GLY A 521 -13.39 5.01 -4.24
CA GLY A 521 -14.32 4.79 -3.12
C GLY A 521 -14.68 3.32 -2.90
N LEU A 522 -13.75 2.40 -3.19
CA LEU A 522 -13.97 0.96 -3.11
C LEU A 522 -13.22 0.36 -1.91
N GLU A 523 -13.87 -0.59 -1.24
CA GLU A 523 -13.24 -1.39 -0.20
C GLU A 523 -13.12 -2.87 -0.68
N PRO A 524 -12.00 -3.58 -0.44
CA PRO A 524 -11.84 -4.97 -0.90
C PRO A 524 -12.59 -6.00 -0.06
N ILE A 525 -13.27 -6.98 -0.67
CA ILE A 525 -14.01 -8.07 0.02
C ILE A 525 -13.11 -8.91 0.92
N VAL A 526 -11.91 -9.28 0.45
CA VAL A 526 -10.95 -10.08 1.21
C VAL A 526 -9.55 -9.46 1.23
N ASP A 527 -8.78 -9.77 2.27
CA ASP A 527 -7.34 -9.46 2.34
C ASP A 527 -6.58 -10.76 2.56
N LEU A 528 -6.10 -11.34 1.46
CA LEU A 528 -5.37 -12.61 1.45
C LEU A 528 -3.88 -12.40 1.17
N ARG A 529 -3.41 -11.15 1.11
CA ARG A 529 -2.03 -10.78 0.73
C ARG A 529 -1.59 -11.39 -0.61
N MET A 530 -2.51 -11.43 -1.58
CA MET A 530 -2.27 -11.97 -2.93
C MET A 530 -1.65 -10.92 -3.86
N ARG A 531 -0.94 -11.38 -4.89
CA ARG A 531 -0.33 -10.55 -5.96
C ARG A 531 -0.09 -11.33 -7.26
N LEU A 532 -0.89 -12.36 -7.52
CA LEU A 532 -0.74 -13.16 -8.74
C LEU A 532 -1.33 -12.44 -9.96
N GLY A 533 -2.47 -11.77 -9.80
CA GLY A 533 -3.25 -11.22 -10.91
C GLY A 533 -4.15 -12.28 -11.54
N GLU A 534 -4.33 -12.21 -12.85
CA GLU A 534 -5.15 -13.12 -13.68
C GLU A 534 -6.66 -13.12 -13.34
N GLY A 535 -7.14 -12.34 -12.37
CA GLY A 535 -8.52 -12.41 -11.86
C GLY A 535 -8.67 -13.30 -10.63
N THR A 536 -7.56 -13.79 -10.07
CA THR A 536 -7.59 -14.85 -9.04
C THR A 536 -8.09 -14.36 -7.68
N GLY A 537 -7.76 -13.13 -7.29
CA GLY A 537 -8.25 -12.54 -6.05
C GLY A 537 -9.73 -12.14 -6.14
N ALA A 538 -10.21 -11.72 -7.31
CA ALA A 538 -11.63 -11.56 -7.58
C ALA A 538 -12.38 -12.90 -7.40
N LEU A 539 -11.88 -14.00 -7.98
CA LEU A 539 -12.50 -15.32 -7.77
C LEU A 539 -12.42 -15.79 -6.31
N ALA A 540 -11.35 -15.49 -5.59
CA ALA A 540 -11.24 -15.82 -4.16
C ALA A 540 -12.30 -15.09 -3.30
N ALA A 541 -12.77 -13.92 -3.75
CA ALA A 541 -13.83 -13.16 -3.09
C ALA A 541 -15.26 -13.62 -3.46
N LEU A 542 -15.43 -14.35 -4.57
CA LEU A 542 -16.74 -14.80 -5.06
C LEU A 542 -17.52 -15.65 -4.04
N PRO A 543 -16.93 -16.60 -3.29
CA PRO A 543 -17.65 -17.33 -2.23
C PRO A 543 -18.19 -16.44 -1.13
N VAL A 544 -17.48 -15.36 -0.78
CA VAL A 544 -17.91 -14.39 0.24
C VAL A 544 -19.10 -13.59 -0.28
N LEU A 545 -19.05 -13.12 -1.53
CA LEU A 545 -20.17 -12.45 -2.18
C LEU A 545 -21.41 -13.36 -2.22
N ARG A 546 -21.26 -14.63 -2.64
CA ARG A 546 -22.36 -15.59 -2.65
C ARG A 546 -22.91 -15.88 -1.25
N SER A 547 -22.05 -15.88 -0.24
CA SER A 547 -22.45 -16.04 1.17
C SER A 547 -23.24 -14.85 1.68
N ALA A 548 -22.82 -13.62 1.35
CA ALA A 548 -23.58 -12.39 1.65
C ALA A 548 -25.00 -12.48 1.08
N VAL A 549 -25.12 -12.83 -0.20
CA VAL A 549 -26.43 -13.03 -0.86
C VAL A 549 -27.24 -14.14 -0.19
N ALA A 550 -26.61 -15.27 0.12
CA ALA A 550 -27.28 -16.40 0.75
C ALA A 550 -27.82 -16.08 2.14
N ILE A 551 -27.11 -15.27 2.93
CA ILE A 551 -27.56 -14.85 4.26
C ILE A 551 -28.72 -13.86 4.11
N CYS A 552 -28.57 -12.82 3.29
CA CYS A 552 -29.60 -11.81 3.07
C CYS A 552 -30.91 -12.38 2.46
N SER A 553 -30.82 -13.49 1.73
CA SER A 553 -31.98 -14.16 1.12
C SER A 553 -32.60 -15.25 2.00
N ARG A 554 -31.80 -16.10 2.68
CA ARG A 554 -32.31 -17.32 3.33
C ARG A 554 -32.47 -17.24 4.86
N MET A 555 -31.87 -16.24 5.51
CA MET A 555 -32.02 -16.08 6.96
C MET A 555 -33.46 -15.70 7.30
N ALA A 556 -33.98 -16.22 8.43
CA ALA A 556 -35.33 -15.91 8.90
C ALA A 556 -35.45 -14.44 9.34
N ALA A 557 -36.64 -13.86 9.19
CA ALA A 557 -36.92 -12.56 9.80
C ALA A 557 -37.10 -12.71 11.32
N LEU A 558 -36.77 -11.68 12.08
CA LEU A 558 -36.99 -11.64 13.53
C LEU A 558 -38.47 -11.80 13.86
N ALA A 559 -39.35 -11.22 13.03
CA ALA A 559 -40.81 -11.32 13.17
C ALA A 559 -41.36 -12.74 12.94
N ASP A 560 -40.60 -13.62 12.28
CA ASP A 560 -40.99 -15.01 12.05
C ASP A 560 -40.55 -15.95 13.20
N LEU A 561 -39.79 -15.43 14.17
CA LEU A 561 -39.39 -16.21 15.34
C LEU A 561 -40.52 -16.26 16.37
N ASP A 562 -40.87 -17.47 16.79
CA ASP A 562 -41.69 -17.68 17.97
C ASP A 562 -40.84 -17.45 19.22
N LEU A 563 -40.97 -16.25 19.82
CA LEU A 563 -40.21 -15.83 20.99
C LEU A 563 -40.93 -16.13 22.33
N GLY A 564 -42.07 -16.83 22.29
CA GLY A 564 -42.85 -17.20 23.47
C GLY A 564 -43.86 -16.16 23.93
#